data_AF-A0A2E5YEF6-F1
#
_entry.id   AF-A0A2E5YEF6-F1
#
_cell.length_a   1.000
_cell.length_b   1.000
_cell.length_c   1.000
_cell.angle_alpha   90.00
_cell.angle_beta   90.00
_cell.angle_gamma   90.00
#
_symmetry.space_group_name_H-M   'P 1'
#
loop_
_entity.id
_entity.type
_entity.pdbx_description
1 polymer ?
#
loop_
_entity_poly.entity_id
_entity_poly.type
_entity_poly.pdbx_seq_one_letter_code
_entity_poly.pdbx_strand_id
1 'polypeptide(L)'
;MRTTEAVVGRLVERGGALRTVFATAAELRWLTWDDIELENALVQIRAKLDWRPKTHVERTVQIPASLVEQLDRHRSEVASNESDWVFPVPCHGGQ
;
A
#
# COMPACT_ATOMS: atom_id res chain seq x y z
N MET A 1 -6.71 -17.03 -7.82
CA MET A 1 -5.71 -16.13 -7.20
C MET A 1 -5.75 -14.79 -7.92
N ARG A 2 -6.16 -13.70 -7.27
CA ARG A 2 -6.09 -12.35 -7.87
C ARG A 2 -4.72 -11.78 -7.54
N THR A 3 -3.89 -11.61 -8.57
CA THR A 3 -2.53 -11.08 -8.48
C THR A 3 -2.56 -9.68 -7.86
N THR A 4 -1.61 -9.37 -6.97
CA THR A 4 -1.40 -8.06 -6.35
C THR A 4 -1.39 -6.93 -7.39
N GLU A 5 -0.86 -7.20 -8.58
CA GLU A 5 -0.88 -6.30 -9.75
C GLU A 5 -2.29 -5.98 -10.27
N ALA A 6 -3.27 -6.88 -10.14
CA ALA A 6 -4.65 -6.64 -10.56
C ALA A 6 -5.45 -5.82 -9.52
N VAL A 7 -5.06 -5.88 -8.25
CA VAL A 7 -5.65 -5.04 -7.19
C VAL A 7 -5.03 -3.65 -7.27
N VAL A 8 -3.71 -3.56 -7.33
CA VAL A 8 -2.96 -2.32 -7.54
C VAL A 8 -3.37 -1.68 -8.87
N GLY A 9 -3.50 -2.46 -9.95
CA GLY A 9 -3.97 -1.98 -11.25
C GLY A 9 -5.38 -1.38 -11.17
N ARG A 10 -6.35 -2.04 -10.51
CA ARG A 10 -7.70 -1.47 -10.36
C ARG A 10 -7.76 -0.21 -9.49
N LEU A 11 -6.93 -0.15 -8.46
CA LEU A 11 -6.77 1.02 -7.59
C LEU A 11 -6.09 2.18 -8.34
N VAL A 12 -5.09 1.90 -9.17
CA VAL A 12 -4.35 2.87 -10.01
C VAL A 12 -5.18 3.36 -11.21
N GLU A 13 -5.95 2.49 -11.86
CA GLU A 13 -6.75 2.83 -13.05
C GLU A 13 -8.02 3.62 -12.72
N ARG A 14 -8.53 3.55 -11.48
CA ARG A 14 -9.69 4.34 -11.02
C ARG A 14 -9.34 5.65 -10.31
N GLY A 15 -8.07 5.87 -9.97
CA GLY A 15 -7.65 7.10 -9.31
C GLY A 15 -6.16 7.34 -9.48
N GLY A 16 -5.80 8.32 -10.32
CA GLY A 16 -4.42 8.77 -10.52
C GLY A 16 -3.68 9.24 -9.26
N ALA A 17 -4.38 9.28 -8.11
CA ALA A 17 -3.86 9.60 -6.79
C ALA A 17 -2.78 8.61 -6.30
N LEU A 18 -2.92 7.30 -6.54
CA LEU A 18 -1.94 6.33 -6.04
C LEU A 18 -0.56 6.50 -6.67
N ARG A 19 -0.49 6.85 -7.96
CA ARG A 19 0.78 7.09 -8.66
C ARG A 19 1.41 8.44 -8.30
N THR A 20 0.63 9.39 -7.79
CA THR A 20 1.14 10.68 -7.29
C THR A 20 1.58 10.60 -5.84
N VAL A 21 0.89 9.79 -5.03
CA VAL A 21 1.18 9.57 -3.60
C VAL A 21 2.35 8.60 -3.43
N PHE A 22 2.33 7.47 -4.15
CA PHE A 22 3.37 6.47 -4.14
C PHE A 22 4.22 6.63 -5.40
N ALA A 23 5.48 6.99 -5.22
CA ALA A 23 6.38 7.25 -6.34
C ALA A 23 6.72 5.97 -7.14
N THR A 24 6.51 4.79 -6.58
CA THR A 24 6.83 3.50 -7.21
C THR A 24 5.91 2.36 -6.77
N ALA A 25 5.68 1.39 -7.67
CA ALA A 25 5.01 0.13 -7.35
C ALA A 25 5.73 -0.68 -6.26
N ALA A 26 7.04 -0.43 -6.07
CA ALA A 26 7.81 -1.02 -4.98
C ALA A 26 7.35 -0.50 -3.62
N GLU A 27 7.15 0.81 -3.46
CA GLU A 27 6.64 1.38 -2.19
C GLU A 27 5.28 0.78 -1.81
N LEU A 28 4.39 0.58 -2.79
CA LEU A 28 3.09 -0.08 -2.56
C LEU A 28 3.23 -1.54 -2.11
N ARG A 29 4.21 -2.26 -2.65
CA ARG A 29 4.45 -3.67 -2.30
C ARG A 29 4.90 -3.87 -0.86
N TRP A 30 5.58 -2.86 -0.32
CA TRP A 30 6.11 -2.87 1.03
C TRP A 30 5.22 -2.10 2.02
N LEU A 31 4.00 -1.73 1.63
CA LEU A 31 3.09 -0.99 2.48
C LEU A 31 2.38 -1.91 3.47
N THR A 32 2.47 -1.58 4.76
CA THR A 32 1.77 -2.26 5.86
C THR A 32 0.66 -1.40 6.43
N TRP A 33 -0.30 -2.02 7.11
CA TRP A 33 -1.41 -1.28 7.73
C TRP A 33 -0.94 -0.29 8.80
N ASP A 34 0.19 -0.58 9.48
CA ASP A 34 0.85 0.35 10.43
C ASP A 34 1.40 1.61 9.75
N ASP A 35 1.66 1.56 8.45
CA ASP A 35 2.13 2.72 7.68
C ASP A 35 0.97 3.64 7.25
N ILE A 36 -0.29 3.26 7.50
CA ILE A 36 -1.47 4.00 7.03
C ILE A 36 -2.27 4.53 8.22
N GLU A 37 -2.37 5.85 8.30
CA GLU A 37 -3.18 6.55 9.30
C GLU A 37 -4.46 7.04 8.63
N LEU A 38 -5.48 6.17 8.60
CA LEU A 38 -6.75 6.45 7.91
C LEU A 38 -7.47 7.68 8.50
N GLU A 39 -7.37 7.91 9.80
CA GLU A 39 -8.03 9.04 10.49
C GLU A 39 -7.50 10.40 10.04
N ASN A 40 -6.18 10.51 9.83
CA ASN A 40 -5.54 11.73 9.37
C ASN A 40 -5.30 11.74 7.85
N ALA A 41 -5.72 10.69 7.14
CA ALA A 41 -5.48 10.50 5.71
C ALA A 41 -3.99 10.61 5.35
N LEU A 42 -3.12 9.92 6.12
CA LEU A 42 -1.67 9.93 5.92
C LEU A 42 -1.13 8.53 5.62
N VAL A 43 -0.07 8.50 4.82
CA VAL A 43 0.72 7.29 4.58
C VAL A 43 2.20 7.58 4.85
N GLN A 44 2.83 6.73 5.66
CA GLN A 44 4.24 6.82 6.00
C GLN A 44 5.06 5.87 5.12
N ILE A 45 5.87 6.44 4.22
CA ILE A 45 6.86 5.66 3.47
C ILE A 45 8.15 5.66 4.29
N ARG A 46 8.44 4.54 4.96
CA ARG A 46 9.62 4.36 5.81
C ARG A 46 10.44 3.13 5.40
N ALA A 47 11.72 3.13 5.75
CA ALA A 47 12.55 1.95 5.53
C ALA A 47 12.10 0.80 6.46
N LYS A 48 12.17 -0.42 5.96
CA LYS A 48 11.91 -1.67 6.68
C LYS A 48 13.17 -2.54 6.66
N LEU A 49 13.19 -3.60 7.48
CA LEU A 49 14.37 -4.46 7.64
C LEU A 49 14.85 -5.03 6.29
N ASP A 50 13.91 -5.51 5.47
CA ASP A 50 14.16 -6.16 4.18
C ASP A 50 13.95 -5.25 2.96
N TRP A 51 13.60 -3.98 3.17
CA TRP A 51 13.36 -3.04 2.08
C TRP A 51 13.64 -1.60 2.45
N ARG A 52 14.26 -0.87 1.52
CA ARG A 52 14.48 0.57 1.65
C ARG A 52 13.91 1.30 0.44
N PRO A 53 13.28 2.48 0.64
CA PRO A 53 12.83 3.30 -0.48
C PRO A 53 14.02 3.63 -1.37
N LYS A 54 13.83 3.57 -2.69
CA LYS A 54 14.89 3.77 -3.69
C LYS A 54 15.58 5.14 -3.54
N THR A 55 14.81 6.14 -3.10
CA THR A 55 15.29 7.50 -2.84
C THR A 55 15.99 7.64 -1.49
N HIS A 56 15.97 6.62 -0.62
CA HIS A 56 16.43 6.65 0.77
C HIS A 56 15.80 7.76 1.63
N VAL A 57 14.67 8.32 1.19
CA VAL A 57 13.96 9.38 1.91
C VAL A 57 12.68 8.79 2.50
N GLU A 58 12.61 8.80 3.82
CA GLU A 58 11.39 8.55 4.55
C GLU A 58 10.51 9.79 4.48
N ARG A 59 9.20 9.59 4.25
CA ARG A 59 8.28 10.72 4.10
C ARG A 59 6.86 10.33 4.47
N THR A 60 6.12 11.32 4.93
CA THR A 60 4.68 11.22 5.11
C THR A 60 3.99 11.85 3.91
N VAL A 61 3.02 11.14 3.34
CA VAL A 61 2.27 11.59 2.18
C VAL A 61 0.80 11.66 2.54
N GLN A 62 0.18 12.81 2.30
CA GLN A 62 -1.25 12.97 2.47
C GLN A 62 -1.99 12.29 1.31
N ILE A 63 -2.99 11.49 1.64
CA ILE A 63 -3.84 10.80 0.67
C ILE A 63 -5.21 11.45 0.57
N PRO A 64 -5.85 11.42 -0.62
CA PRO A 64 -7.19 11.95 -0.75
C PRO A 64 -8.20 11.07 0.01
N ALA A 65 -9.30 11.68 0.48
CA ALA A 65 -10.36 10.97 1.19
C ALA A 65 -10.93 9.79 0.38
N SER A 66 -11.03 9.92 -0.94
CA SER A 66 -11.47 8.82 -1.81
C SER A 66 -10.54 7.60 -1.79
N LEU A 67 -9.25 7.79 -1.47
CA LEU A 67 -8.30 6.69 -1.29
C LEU A 67 -8.43 6.09 0.12
N VAL A 68 -8.71 6.91 1.14
CA VAL A 68 -9.02 6.43 2.50
C VAL A 68 -10.21 5.49 2.48
N GLU A 69 -11.32 5.88 1.83
CA GLU A 69 -12.52 5.04 1.70
C GLU A 69 -12.25 3.71 0.98
N GLN A 70 -11.37 3.74 -0.03
CA GLN A 70 -10.97 2.52 -0.75
C GLN A 70 -10.10 1.61 0.11
N LEU A 71 -9.17 2.18 0.89
CA LEU A 71 -8.30 1.43 1.79
C LEU A 71 -9.09 0.84 2.97
N ASP A 72 -10.04 1.58 3.54
CA ASP A 72 -10.92 1.10 4.61
C ASP A 72 -11.79 -0.07 4.15
N ARG A 73 -12.40 0.05 2.97
CA ARG A 73 -13.14 -1.04 2.35
C ARG A 73 -12.24 -2.26 2.12
N HIS A 74 -11.07 -2.06 1.53
CA HIS A 74 -10.11 -3.13 1.26
C HIS A 74 -9.66 -3.80 2.56
N ARG A 75 -9.42 -3.04 3.64
CA ARG A 75 -9.09 -3.56 4.97
C ARG A 75 -10.17 -4.52 5.47
N SER A 76 -11.43 -4.13 5.34
CA SER A 76 -12.57 -4.97 5.72
C SER A 76 -12.68 -6.24 4.88
N GLU A 77 -12.31 -6.19 3.59
CA GLU A 77 -12.29 -7.35 2.70
C GLU A 77 -11.13 -8.32 2.99
N VAL A 78 -9.99 -7.82 3.47
CA VAL A 78 -8.80 -8.63 3.75
C VAL A 78 -8.61 -8.96 5.24
N ALA A 79 -9.45 -8.44 6.14
CA ALA A 79 -9.34 -8.62 7.60
C ALA A 79 -9.34 -10.09 8.06
N SER A 80 -9.83 -11.04 7.25
CA SER A 80 -9.70 -12.48 7.54
C SER A 80 -8.28 -13.03 7.38
N ASN A 81 -7.39 -12.34 6.67
CA ASN A 81 -5.97 -12.68 6.62
C ASN A 81 -5.28 -11.86 7.70
N GLU A 82 -4.75 -12.53 8.73
CA GLU A 82 -3.93 -11.96 9.82
C GLU A 82 -2.57 -11.41 9.31
N SER A 83 -2.56 -10.69 8.19
CA SER A 83 -1.37 -10.17 7.53
C SER A 83 -1.28 -8.66 7.73
N ASP A 84 -0.14 -8.20 8.23
CA ASP A 84 0.16 -6.77 8.38
C ASP A 84 0.29 -6.02 7.03
N TRP A 85 0.37 -6.75 5.92
CA TRP A 85 0.52 -6.18 4.58
C TRP A 85 -0.81 -5.71 3.99
N VAL A 86 -0.82 -4.47 3.49
CA VAL A 86 -2.00 -3.87 2.84
C VAL A 86 -2.33 -4.63 1.55
N PHE A 87 -1.29 -4.93 0.80
CA PHE A 87 -1.38 -5.75 -0.39
C PHE A 87 -0.65 -7.05 -0.10
N PRO A 88 -1.35 -8.20 -0.10
CA PRO A 88 -0.67 -9.47 0.04
C PRO A 88 0.32 -9.57 -1.12
N VAL A 89 1.61 -9.57 -0.81
CA VAL A 89 2.63 -9.82 -1.81
C VAL A 89 2.36 -11.21 -2.39
N PRO A 90 2.52 -11.41 -3.71
CA PRO A 90 2.69 -12.77 -4.19
C PRO A 90 3.91 -13.27 -3.44
N CYS A 91 3.71 -14.32 -2.64
CA CYS A 91 4.75 -14.97 -1.87
C CYS A 91 6.01 -14.96 -2.71
N HIS A 92 7.12 -14.44 -2.18
CA HIS A 92 8.40 -14.90 -2.70
C HIS A 92 8.31 -16.42 -2.62
N GLY A 93 8.38 -17.08 -3.78
CA GLY A 93 8.77 -18.48 -3.81
C GLY A 93 10.14 -18.53 -3.16
N GLY A 94 10.15 -18.75 -1.85
CA GLY A 94 11.27 -19.36 -1.16
C GLY A 94 11.33 -20.79 -1.68
N GLN A 95 12.49 -21.12 -2.24
CA GLN A 95 12.89 -22.43 -2.75
C GLN A 95 12.72 -23.53 -1.71
#